data_AF-A0A496U3P8-F1
#
_entry.id   AF-A0A496U3P8-F1
#
_cell.length_a   1.000
_cell.length_b   1.000
_cell.length_c   1.000
_cell.angle_alpha   90.00
_cell.angle_beta   90.00
_cell.angle_gamma   90.00
#
_symmetry.space_group_name_H-M   'P 1'
#
loop_
_entity.id
_entity.type
_entity.pdbx_description
1 polymer ?
#
loop_
_entity_poly.entity_id
_entity_poly.type
_entity_poly.pdbx_seq_one_letter_code
_entity_poly.pdbx_strand_id
1 'polypeptide(L)'
;MADNKFLTPREIVERLNRYIIGQDEAKKIVAIAIRNRWRRQNVQGPLREEIIPNNIIMIGPTGVGKTEIARRLAQLVKAPFIKVEATKFTEVGYVGKDVESMVRDLVEVSINMVKTEKIKEIEKKAEES
;
A
#
# COMPACT_ATOMS: atom_id res chain seq x y z
N MET A 1 -12.10 20.46 -1.19
CA MET A 1 -12.11 19.02 -0.82
C MET A 1 -11.58 18.26 -2.02
N ALA A 2 -10.38 17.69 -1.94
CA ALA A 2 -9.81 16.98 -3.09
C ALA A 2 -10.73 15.79 -3.42
N ASP A 3 -11.21 15.73 -4.65
CA ASP A 3 -12.02 14.63 -5.18
C ASP A 3 -11.42 13.28 -4.78
N ASN A 4 -11.99 12.66 -3.75
CA ASN A 4 -11.64 11.30 -3.37
C ASN A 4 -12.36 10.34 -4.33
N LYS A 5 -12.10 10.51 -5.63
CA LYS A 5 -12.60 9.63 -6.67
C LYS A 5 -11.80 8.34 -6.56
N PHE A 6 -12.31 7.43 -5.73
CA PHE A 6 -11.71 6.12 -5.53
C PHE A 6 -11.57 5.42 -6.87
N LEU A 7 -10.33 5.16 -7.25
CA LEU A 7 -9.98 4.62 -8.56
C LEU A 7 -10.70 3.31 -8.83
N THR A 8 -11.19 3.17 -10.05
CA THR A 8 -11.65 1.91 -10.60
C THR A 8 -10.45 1.00 -10.84
N PRO A 9 -10.63 -0.33 -10.90
CA PRO A 9 -9.54 -1.23 -11.21
C PRO A 9 -8.81 -0.90 -12.52
N ARG A 10 -9.55 -0.41 -13.54
CA ARG A 10 -8.97 0.00 -14.83
C ARG A 10 -8.03 1.21 -14.67
N GLU A 11 -8.46 2.24 -13.94
CA GLU A 11 -7.62 3.43 -13.68
C GLU A 11 -6.37 3.08 -12.85
N ILE A 12 -6.46 2.12 -11.91
CA ILE A 12 -5.31 1.64 -11.16
C ILE A 12 -4.31 0.95 -12.10
N VAL A 13 -4.78 0.03 -12.94
CA VAL A 13 -3.93 -0.66 -13.92
C VAL A 13 -3.26 0.33 -14.87
N GLU A 14 -4.01 1.31 -15.39
CA GLU A 14 -3.47 2.35 -16.29
C GLU A 14 -2.35 3.16 -15.63
N ARG A 15 -2.51 3.54 -14.36
CA ARG A 15 -1.45 4.24 -13.62
C ARG A 15 -0.24 3.35 -13.34
N LEU A 16 -0.45 2.06 -13.06
CA LEU A 16 0.65 1.10 -12.90
C LEU A 16 1.40 0.87 -14.21
N ASN A 17 0.73 0.92 -15.38
CA ASN A 17 1.35 0.79 -16.69
C ASN A 17 2.40 1.87 -16.99
N ARG A 18 2.32 3.03 -16.32
CA ARG A 18 3.33 4.11 -16.47
C ARG A 18 4.69 3.78 -15.87
N TYR A 19 4.75 2.79 -14.97
CA TYR A 19 5.96 2.44 -14.22
C TYR A 19 6.39 0.98 -14.41
N ILE A 20 5.45 0.08 -14.67
CA ILE A 20 5.69 -1.35 -14.80
C ILE A 20 5.28 -1.79 -16.21
N ILE A 21 6.21 -2.39 -16.95
CA ILE A 21 5.95 -2.94 -18.30
C ILE A 21 5.50 -4.40 -18.16
N GLY A 22 4.43 -4.79 -18.86
CA GLY A 22 3.86 -6.15 -18.78
C GLY A 22 3.22 -6.47 -17.42
N GLN A 23 3.23 -7.74 -16.99
CA GLN A 23 2.66 -8.18 -15.71
C GLN A 23 1.16 -7.86 -15.53
N ASP A 24 0.38 -7.92 -16.61
CA ASP A 24 -1.01 -7.45 -16.64
C ASP A 24 -1.91 -8.14 -15.62
N GLU A 25 -1.72 -9.46 -15.42
CA GLU A 25 -2.49 -10.23 -14.45
C GLU A 25 -2.17 -9.79 -13.01
N ALA A 26 -0.89 -9.57 -12.68
CA ALA A 26 -0.50 -9.08 -11.36
C ALA A 26 -1.08 -7.69 -11.09
N LYS A 27 -1.04 -6.78 -12.07
CA LYS A 27 -1.63 -5.44 -11.98
C LYS A 27 -3.15 -5.51 -11.76
N LYS A 28 -3.84 -6.39 -12.48
CA LYS A 28 -5.28 -6.60 -12.34
C LYS A 28 -5.65 -7.13 -10.95
N ILE A 29 -4.93 -8.13 -10.44
CA ILE A 29 -5.18 -8.71 -9.11
C ILE A 29 -5.01 -7.64 -8.03
N VAL A 30 -3.92 -6.88 -8.05
CA VAL A 30 -3.69 -5.84 -7.04
C VAL A 30 -4.72 -4.70 -7.14
N ALA A 31 -5.16 -4.34 -8.35
CA ALA A 31 -6.18 -3.33 -8.56
C ALA A 31 -7.54 -3.76 -7.98
N ILE A 32 -7.90 -5.04 -8.14
CA ILE A 32 -9.11 -5.61 -7.55
C ILE A 32 -9.02 -5.62 -6.01
N ALA A 33 -7.87 -6.01 -5.44
CA ALA A 33 -7.69 -6.04 -3.99
C ALA A 33 -7.90 -4.65 -3.35
N ILE A 34 -7.32 -3.60 -3.96
CA ILE A 34 -7.54 -2.21 -3.50
C ILE A 34 -9.00 -1.80 -3.66
N ARG A 35 -9.64 -2.14 -4.79
CA ARG A 35 -11.06 -1.83 -4.99
C ARG A 35 -11.96 -2.53 -3.96
N ASN A 36 -11.63 -3.77 -3.61
CA ASN A 36 -12.35 -4.53 -2.59
C ASN A 36 -12.20 -3.89 -1.20
N ARG A 37 -11.03 -3.33 -0.88
CA ARG A 37 -10.85 -2.56 0.37
C ARG A 37 -11.77 -1.34 0.42
N TRP A 38 -11.91 -0.61 -0.68
CA TRP A 38 -12.87 0.49 -0.77
C TRP A 38 -14.31 -0.02 -0.65
N ARG A 39 -14.69 -1.08 -1.38
CA ARG A 39 -16.04 -1.66 -1.29
C ARG A 39 -16.39 -2.04 0.14
N ARG A 40 -15.48 -2.70 0.86
CA ARG A 40 -15.65 -3.05 2.28
C ARG A 40 -15.92 -1.83 3.17
N GLN A 41 -15.28 -0.69 2.93
CA GLN A 41 -15.54 0.53 3.70
C GLN A 41 -16.96 1.08 3.51
N ASN A 42 -17.63 0.73 2.40
CA ASN A 42 -18.99 1.14 2.08
C ASN A 42 -20.05 0.09 2.46
N VAL A 43 -19.64 -1.09 2.97
CA VAL A 43 -20.57 -2.08 3.51
C VAL A 43 -21.02 -1.66 4.91
N GLN A 44 -22.31 -1.78 5.18
CA GLN A 44 -22.92 -1.47 6.47
C GLN A 44 -23.22 -2.74 7.27
N GLY A 45 -23.33 -2.59 8.59
CA GLY A 45 -23.72 -3.67 9.49
C GLY A 45 -22.64 -4.74 9.70
N PRO A 46 -23.01 -5.89 10.32
CA PRO A 46 -22.06 -6.92 10.75
C PRO A 46 -21.28 -7.55 9.59
N LEU A 47 -21.86 -7.55 8.38
CA LEU A 47 -21.23 -8.08 7.17
C LEU A 47 -19.87 -7.43 6.85
N ARG A 48 -19.64 -6.18 7.28
CA ARG A 48 -18.34 -5.50 7.06
C ARG A 48 -17.17 -6.17 7.79
N GLU A 49 -17.44 -6.78 8.95
CA GLU A 49 -16.44 -7.45 9.78
C GLU A 49 -16.10 -8.83 9.23
N GLU A 50 -17.07 -9.50 8.60
CA GLU A 50 -16.88 -10.81 7.94
C GLU A 50 -16.02 -10.73 6.67
N ILE A 51 -15.88 -9.55 6.06
CA ILE A 51 -15.07 -9.35 4.85
C ILE A 51 -13.59 -9.20 5.23
N ILE A 52 -12.83 -10.29 5.08
CA ILE A 52 -11.39 -10.33 5.31
C ILE A 52 -10.63 -9.71 4.12
N PRO A 53 -9.50 -8.99 4.35
CA PRO A 53 -8.66 -8.51 3.26
C PRO A 53 -8.09 -9.64 2.38
N ASN A 54 -8.09 -9.43 1.06
CA ASN A 54 -7.48 -10.36 0.12
C ASN A 54 -5.96 -10.16 0.09
N ASN A 55 -5.23 -11.00 0.83
CA ASN A 55 -3.77 -11.06 0.74
C ASN A 55 -3.34 -11.62 -0.63
N ILE A 56 -2.19 -11.15 -1.13
CA ILE A 56 -1.70 -11.49 -2.48
C ILE A 56 -0.33 -12.15 -2.36
N ILE A 57 -0.18 -13.30 -3.00
CA ILE A 57 1.11 -13.96 -3.19
C ILE A 57 1.53 -13.75 -4.64
N MET A 58 2.69 -13.11 -4.85
CA MET A 58 3.26 -12.91 -6.19
C MET A 58 4.37 -13.92 -6.45
N ILE A 59 4.19 -14.77 -7.46
CA ILE A 59 5.15 -15.81 -7.83
C ILE A 59 5.82 -15.42 -9.16
N GLY A 60 7.15 -15.52 -9.23
CA GLY A 60 7.93 -15.25 -10.45
C GLY A 60 9.40 -15.00 -10.16
N PRO A 61 10.26 -14.91 -11.19
CA PRO A 61 11.71 -14.72 -11.02
C PRO A 61 12.05 -13.33 -10.47
N THR A 62 13.28 -13.14 -10.00
CA THR A 62 13.77 -11.83 -9.53
C THR A 62 13.79 -10.81 -10.68
N GLY A 63 13.63 -9.52 -10.37
CA GLY A 63 13.72 -8.45 -11.36
C GLY A 63 12.47 -8.19 -12.21
N VAL A 64 11.45 -9.05 -12.20
CA VAL A 64 10.23 -8.88 -13.03
C VAL A 64 9.23 -7.82 -12.55
N GLY A 65 9.56 -7.07 -11.48
CA GLY A 65 8.72 -5.96 -11.01
C GLY A 65 7.75 -6.26 -9.86
N LYS A 66 7.79 -7.45 -9.23
CA LYS A 66 6.92 -7.80 -8.08
C LYS A 66 6.91 -6.72 -6.98
N THR A 67 8.09 -6.34 -6.50
CA THR A 67 8.24 -5.31 -5.45
C THR A 67 7.81 -3.93 -5.95
N GLU A 68 8.05 -3.62 -7.22
CA GLU A 68 7.72 -2.32 -7.80
C GLU A 68 6.19 -2.16 -7.96
N ILE A 69 5.46 -3.23 -8.32
CA ILE A 69 3.99 -3.24 -8.32
C ILE A 69 3.47 -2.87 -6.93
N ALA A 70 3.93 -3.54 -5.87
CA ALA A 70 3.48 -3.26 -4.51
C ALA A 70 3.83 -1.84 -4.04
N ARG A 71 5.06 -1.39 -4.33
CA ARG A 71 5.53 -0.03 -3.99
C ARG A 71 4.72 1.06 -4.70
N ARG A 72 4.51 0.93 -6.02
CA ARG A 72 3.75 1.90 -6.82
C ARG A 72 2.28 1.92 -6.45
N LEU A 73 1.72 0.76 -6.15
CA LEU A 73 0.35 0.66 -5.64
C LEU A 73 0.18 1.44 -4.33
N ALA A 74 1.10 1.28 -3.38
CA ALA A 74 1.04 1.98 -2.11
C ALA A 74 1.15 3.51 -2.28
N GLN A 75 2.08 3.97 -3.12
CA GLN A 75 2.18 5.40 -3.47
C GLN A 75 0.89 5.92 -4.10
N LEU A 76 0.30 5.15 -5.00
CA LEU A 76 -0.91 5.53 -5.72
C LEU A 76 -2.11 5.75 -4.79
N VAL A 77 -2.25 4.90 -3.77
CA VAL A 77 -3.35 5.00 -2.79
C VAL A 77 -2.96 5.77 -1.52
N LYS A 78 -1.78 6.39 -1.50
CA LYS A 78 -1.20 7.08 -0.33
C LYS A 78 -1.24 6.21 0.93
N ALA A 79 -0.85 4.94 0.81
CA ALA A 79 -0.77 4.01 1.92
C ALA A 79 0.68 3.90 2.43
N PRO A 80 0.86 3.71 3.75
CA PRO A 80 2.17 3.38 4.30
C PRO A 80 2.65 2.04 3.73
N PHE A 81 3.96 1.92 3.50
CA PHE A 81 4.57 0.76 2.85
C PHE A 81 5.94 0.45 3.44
N ILE A 82 6.18 -0.83 3.70
CA ILE A 82 7.47 -1.37 4.11
C ILE A 82 7.83 -2.60 3.27
N LYS A 83 9.12 -2.81 3.01
CA LYS A 83 9.65 -4.05 2.44
C LYS A 83 10.42 -4.77 3.53
N VAL A 84 10.04 -6.02 3.80
CA VAL A 84 10.75 -6.88 4.76
C VAL A 84 11.14 -8.19 4.08
N GLU A 85 12.25 -8.77 4.50
CA GLU A 85 12.75 -10.06 4.02
C GLU A 85 12.47 -11.11 5.07
N ALA A 86 11.76 -12.17 4.69
CA ALA A 86 11.27 -13.19 5.63
C ALA A 86 12.41 -13.94 6.36
N THR A 87 13.55 -14.12 5.69
CA THR A 87 14.73 -14.80 6.26
C THR A 87 15.29 -14.08 7.49
N LYS A 88 15.04 -12.78 7.65
CA LYS A 88 15.46 -11.99 8.82
C LYS A 88 14.82 -12.47 10.13
N PHE A 89 13.73 -13.24 10.07
CA PHE A 89 13.01 -13.75 11.23
C PHE A 89 13.31 -15.21 11.55
N THR A 90 14.04 -15.91 10.67
CA THR A 90 14.37 -17.33 10.82
C THR A 90 15.86 -17.57 11.08
N GLU A 91 16.71 -16.55 10.93
CA GLU A 91 18.15 -16.67 11.13
C GLU A 91 18.46 -16.84 12.63
N VAL A 92 18.95 -18.03 12.99
CA VAL A 92 19.24 -18.44 14.37
C VAL A 92 20.30 -17.51 14.96
N GLY A 93 19.91 -16.70 15.96
CA GLY A 93 20.84 -15.91 16.77
C GLY A 93 20.58 -14.41 16.89
N TYR A 94 19.59 -13.84 16.19
CA TYR A 94 19.29 -12.42 16.35
C TYR A 94 18.21 -12.19 17.42
N VAL A 95 18.64 -11.80 18.62
CA VAL A 95 17.77 -11.49 19.79
C VAL A 95 16.91 -10.22 19.58
N GLY A 96 16.93 -9.59 18.38
CA GLY A 96 16.46 -8.21 18.20
C GLY A 96 15.37 -7.92 17.15
N LYS A 97 15.01 -8.84 16.26
CA LYS A 97 13.98 -8.58 15.23
C LYS A 97 12.84 -9.58 15.33
N ASP A 98 11.91 -9.22 16.21
CA ASP A 98 10.61 -9.86 16.34
C ASP A 98 9.70 -9.50 15.14
N VAL A 99 8.77 -10.40 14.79
CA VAL A 99 7.72 -10.20 13.77
C VAL A 99 6.94 -8.92 14.03
N GLU A 100 6.74 -8.55 15.30
CA GLU A 100 6.11 -7.29 15.70
C GLU A 100 6.85 -6.05 15.19
N SER A 101 8.16 -6.13 14.95
CA SER A 101 8.92 -5.00 14.41
C SER A 101 8.40 -4.56 13.05
N MET A 102 7.84 -5.47 12.24
CA MET A 102 7.23 -5.11 10.95
C MET A 102 6.06 -4.15 11.14
N VAL A 103 5.22 -4.38 12.15
CA VAL A 103 4.08 -3.50 12.42
C VAL A 103 4.58 -2.16 12.97
N ARG A 104 5.58 -2.16 13.85
CA ARG A 104 6.20 -0.95 14.38
C ARG A 104 6.80 -0.06 13.28
N ASP A 105 7.57 -0.65 12.37
CA ASP A 105 8.17 0.05 11.22
C ASP A 105 7.07 0.67 10.32
N LEU A 106 5.99 -0.08 10.07
CA LEU A 106 4.85 0.42 9.27
C LEU A 106 4.14 1.60 9.93
N VAL A 107 3.97 1.56 11.26
CA VAL A 107 3.37 2.66 12.03
C VAL A 107 4.27 3.89 11.98
N GLU A 108 5.58 3.74 12.12
CA GLU A 108 6.53 4.85 12.03
C GLU A 108 6.48 5.52 10.66
N VAL A 109 6.47 4.73 9.57
CA VAL A 109 6.28 5.26 8.21
C VAL A 109 4.95 6.02 8.07
N SER A 110 3.89 5.51 8.69
CA SER A 110 2.56 6.17 8.68
C SER A 110 2.60 7.53 9.38
N ILE A 111 3.22 7.62 10.55
CA ILE A 111 3.36 8.86 11.33
C ILE A 111 4.15 9.89 10.52
N ASN A 112 5.28 9.49 9.94
CA ASN A 112 6.12 10.38 9.14
C ASN A 112 5.39 10.89 7.89
N MET A 113 4.57 10.04 7.26
CA MET A 113 3.74 10.42 6.12
C MET A 113 2.74 11.52 6.48
N VAL A 114 1.98 11.34 7.58
CA VAL A 114 1.01 12.34 8.06
C VAL A 114 1.71 13.63 8.50
N LYS A 115 2.83 13.53 9.22
CA LYS A 115 3.62 14.69 9.64
C LYS A 115 4.07 15.52 8.45
N THR A 116 4.59 14.87 7.41
CA THR A 116 5.03 15.55 6.17
C THR A 116 3.87 16.22 5.44
N GLU A 117 2.71 15.57 5.36
CA GLU A 117 1.50 16.18 4.76
C GLU A 117 1.06 17.42 5.55
N LYS A 118 1.10 17.37 6.88
CA LYS A 118 0.70 18.49 7.75
C LYS A 118 1.65 19.68 7.68
N ILE A 119 2.96 19.43 7.64
CA ILE A 119 3.95 20.51 7.48
C ILE A 119 3.68 21.26 6.17
N LYS A 120 3.51 20.54 5.06
CA LYS A 120 3.19 21.15 3.75
C LYS A 120 1.89 21.95 3.75
N GLU A 121 0.88 21.49 4.50
CA GLU A 121 -0.39 22.22 4.64
C GLU A 121 -0.20 23.56 5.36
N ILE A 122 0.68 23.61 6.36
CA ILE A 122 0.97 24.82 7.14
C ILE A 122 1.84 25.79 6.32
N GLU A 123 2.88 25.29 5.65
CA GLU A 123 3.75 26.11 4.78
C GLU A 123 2.92 26.81 3.71
N LYS A 124 2.01 26.08 3.05
CA LYS A 124 1.11 26.67 2.05
C LYS A 124 0.22 27.78 2.61
N LYS A 125 -0.31 27.61 3.83
CA LYS A 125 -1.13 28.65 4.49
C LYS A 125 -0.30 29.89 4.86
N ALA A 126 0.97 29.69 5.22
CA ALA A 126 1.89 30.77 5.55
C ALA A 126 2.31 31.56 4.31
N GLU A 127 2.43 30.92 3.15
CA GLU A 127 2.69 31.60 1.86
C GLU A 127 1.47 32.38 1.33
N GLU A 128 0.26 31.97 1.69
CA GLU A 128 -1.00 32.61 1.31
C GLU A 128 -1.43 33.76 2.25
N SER A 129 -0.71 33.96 3.37
CA SER A 129 -0.97 35.01 4.39
C SER A 129 0.00 36.18 4.25
#